data_AF-A0A2V8CJU8-F1
#
_entry.id   AF-A0A2V8CJU8-F1
#
_cell.length_a   1.000
_cell.length_b   1.000
_cell.length_c   1.000
_cell.angle_alpha   90.00
_cell.angle_beta   90.00
_cell.angle_gamma   90.00
#
_symmetry.space_group_name_H-M   'P 1'
#
loop_
_entity.id
_entity.type
_entity.pdbx_description
1 polymer ?
#
loop_
_entity_poly.entity_id
_entity_poly.type
_entity_poly.pdbx_seq_one_letter_code
_entity_poly.pdbx_strand_id
1 'polypeptide(L)'
;MTDADQRGAIGFAEKVLELLDEGRYTATYKYALLLALMDVCLEHTQSSGAPPEMVTTRQLADKIVELYWPHTVPFVGVARATVLKQNTTGQAEIISAITRFRARNASDPSVPRWESRIRAPEAYEGLVRLAEWRLIEMPLPRLQIMGQSHRPFVYEIYWDQRVEQREVTGYQRGAASGFDNRVMLRPGVGEYFLQLSGTLSQSSRRAGSANRRGRGRSSHTSRLGPGSLIPSASIPGCGSGNAFSTTIVPMSCGESDA
;
A
#
# COMPACT_ATOMS: atom_id res chain seq x y z
N MET A 1 -7.93 35.40 7.00
CA MET A 1 -7.60 34.89 5.65
C MET A 1 -6.09 34.86 5.53
N THR A 2 -5.52 33.68 5.34
CA THR A 2 -4.06 33.56 5.10
C THR A 2 -3.78 33.68 3.61
N ASP A 3 -2.58 34.11 3.21
CA ASP A 3 -2.19 34.32 1.79
C ASP A 3 -2.47 33.11 0.86
N ALA A 4 -2.54 31.90 1.44
CA ALA A 4 -2.90 30.67 0.71
C ALA A 4 -4.38 30.55 0.36
N ASP A 5 -5.30 31.15 1.13
CA ASP A 5 -6.73 31.19 0.78
C ASP A 5 -6.93 32.01 -0.51
N GLN A 6 -6.02 32.95 -0.79
CA GLN A 6 -6.10 33.89 -1.91
C GLN A 6 -5.59 33.30 -3.22
N ARG A 7 -4.74 32.27 -3.17
CA ARG A 7 -4.23 31.53 -4.35
C ARG A 7 -4.96 30.21 -4.63
N GLY A 8 -5.99 29.88 -3.85
CA GLY A 8 -6.80 28.67 -4.01
C GLY A 8 -5.95 27.38 -4.04
N ALA A 9 -6.21 26.50 -5.02
CA ALA A 9 -5.51 25.22 -5.13
C ALA A 9 -4.00 25.35 -5.37
N ILE A 10 -3.53 26.45 -5.98
CA ILE A 10 -2.09 26.69 -6.20
C ILE A 10 -1.41 26.97 -4.86
N GLY A 11 -1.97 27.87 -4.05
CA GLY A 11 -1.43 28.16 -2.71
C GLY A 11 -1.47 26.94 -1.79
N PHE A 12 -2.50 26.11 -1.92
CA PHE A 12 -2.55 24.82 -1.23
C PHE A 12 -1.43 23.88 -1.69
N ALA A 13 -1.21 23.73 -3.00
CA ALA A 13 -0.15 22.89 -3.55
C ALA A 13 1.25 23.37 -3.12
N GLU A 14 1.49 24.68 -3.11
CA GLU A 14 2.74 25.28 -2.61
C GLU A 14 3.01 24.86 -1.15
N LYS A 15 2.01 24.97 -0.27
CA LYS A 15 2.12 24.52 1.13
C LYS A 15 2.34 23.01 1.26
N VAL A 16 1.70 22.20 0.42
CA VAL A 16 1.92 20.75 0.40
C VAL A 16 3.34 20.42 -0.05
N LEU A 17 3.89 21.12 -1.04
CA LEU A 17 5.26 20.93 -1.49
C LEU A 17 6.27 21.34 -0.42
N GLU A 18 6.03 22.45 0.28
CA GLU A 18 6.84 22.89 1.43
C GLU A 18 6.81 21.83 2.55
N LEU A 19 5.63 21.28 2.86
CA LEU A 19 5.47 20.21 3.85
C LEU A 19 6.26 18.95 3.51
N LEU A 20 6.38 18.64 2.22
CA LEU A 20 7.14 17.51 1.70
C LEU A 20 8.66 17.78 1.69
N ASP A 21 9.09 19.00 1.35
CA ASP A 21 10.52 19.36 1.27
C ASP A 21 11.21 19.43 2.64
N GLU A 22 10.50 19.89 3.69
CA GLU A 22 11.01 19.83 5.06
C GLU A 22 11.23 18.37 5.56
N GLY A 23 10.67 17.38 4.86
CA GLY A 23 10.64 15.97 5.25
C GLY A 23 11.80 15.09 4.76
N ARG A 24 13.02 15.60 4.53
CA ARG A 24 14.14 14.89 3.88
C ARG A 24 14.49 13.49 4.43
N TYR A 25 14.00 13.09 5.60
CA TYR A 25 14.23 11.76 6.20
C TYR A 25 12.96 10.91 6.45
N THR A 26 11.74 11.39 6.14
CA THR A 26 10.46 10.67 6.36
C THR A 26 9.46 10.80 5.19
N ALA A 27 9.88 11.41 4.08
CA ALA A 27 9.04 11.85 2.96
C ALA A 27 8.10 10.78 2.37
N THR A 28 8.50 9.50 2.37
CA THR A 28 7.73 8.44 1.68
C THR A 28 6.33 8.23 2.26
N TYR A 29 6.16 8.42 3.56
CA TYR A 29 4.86 8.24 4.24
C TYR A 29 3.98 9.47 4.13
N LYS A 30 4.58 10.66 4.21
CA LYS A 30 3.86 11.91 4.01
C LYS A 30 3.21 11.91 2.64
N TYR A 31 3.98 11.49 1.63
CA TYR A 31 3.48 11.33 0.27
C TYR A 31 2.36 10.31 0.17
N ALA A 32 2.55 9.09 0.68
CA ALA A 32 1.53 8.05 0.62
C ALA A 32 0.23 8.45 1.32
N LEU A 33 0.31 9.12 2.48
CA LEU A 33 -0.86 9.61 3.20
C LEU A 33 -1.58 10.74 2.45
N LEU A 34 -0.85 11.69 1.86
CA LEU A 34 -1.44 12.76 1.04
C LEU A 34 -2.11 12.21 -0.22
N LEU A 35 -1.48 11.23 -0.88
CA LEU A 35 -2.08 10.53 -2.02
C LEU A 35 -3.34 9.77 -1.59
N ALA A 36 -3.30 9.06 -0.47
CA ALA A 36 -4.46 8.36 0.06
C ALA A 36 -5.61 9.33 0.41
N LEU A 37 -5.32 10.49 0.99
CA LEU A 37 -6.31 11.53 1.25
C LEU A 37 -6.97 12.01 -0.04
N MET A 38 -6.16 12.31 -1.06
CA MET A 38 -6.65 12.77 -2.36
C MET A 38 -7.53 11.71 -3.05
N ASP A 39 -7.09 10.46 -3.09
CA ASP A 39 -7.83 9.36 -3.71
C ASP A 39 -9.14 9.10 -2.97
N VAL A 40 -9.13 9.08 -1.64
CA VAL A 40 -10.36 8.89 -0.84
C VAL A 40 -11.34 10.06 -1.05
N CYS A 41 -10.87 11.30 -1.14
CA CYS A 41 -11.74 12.43 -1.45
C CYS A 41 -12.40 12.29 -2.83
N LEU A 42 -11.63 11.85 -3.83
CA LEU A 42 -12.14 11.62 -5.18
C LEU A 42 -13.16 10.47 -5.21
N GLU A 43 -12.87 9.37 -4.54
CA GLU A 43 -13.74 8.18 -4.50
C GLU A 43 -15.04 8.40 -3.71
N HIS A 44 -15.01 9.28 -2.71
CA HIS A 44 -16.15 9.60 -1.87
C HIS A 44 -16.79 10.95 -2.22
N THR A 45 -16.55 11.45 -3.43
CA THR A 45 -17.26 12.63 -3.95
C THR A 45 -18.76 12.33 -4.02
N GLN A 46 -19.56 13.25 -3.47
CA GLN A 46 -21.01 13.14 -3.41
C GLN A 46 -21.63 13.20 -4.81
N SER A 47 -22.90 12.78 -4.93
CA SER A 47 -23.65 12.89 -6.20
C SER A 47 -23.78 14.32 -6.73
N SER A 48 -23.63 15.33 -5.86
CA SER A 48 -23.57 16.75 -6.22
C SER A 48 -22.25 17.17 -6.89
N GLY A 49 -21.23 16.31 -6.88
CA GLY A 49 -19.86 16.63 -7.26
C GLY A 49 -19.03 17.26 -6.13
N ALA A 50 -19.62 17.46 -4.94
CA ALA A 50 -18.89 17.99 -3.79
C ALA A 50 -18.02 16.92 -3.12
N PRO A 51 -16.76 17.25 -2.74
CA PRO A 51 -15.91 16.34 -1.98
C PRO A 51 -16.45 16.12 -0.56
N PRO A 52 -16.04 15.04 0.13
CA PRO A 52 -16.40 14.84 1.52
C PRO A 52 -15.69 15.87 2.42
N GLU A 53 -16.37 16.36 3.46
CA GLU A 53 -15.75 17.23 4.48
C GLU A 53 -14.90 16.46 5.50
N MET A 54 -15.05 15.13 5.54
CA MET A 54 -14.37 14.25 6.48
C MET A 54 -14.06 12.91 5.84
N VAL A 55 -12.95 12.29 6.25
CA VAL A 55 -12.61 10.89 5.93
C VAL A 55 -12.29 10.14 7.22
N THR A 56 -12.40 8.81 7.22
CA THR A 56 -12.05 7.98 8.38
C THR A 56 -10.64 7.43 8.27
N THR A 57 -9.99 7.18 9.41
CA THR A 57 -8.72 6.42 9.47
C THR A 57 -8.86 5.07 8.79
N ARG A 58 -10.04 4.45 8.85
CA ARG A 58 -10.34 3.15 8.25
C ARG A 58 -10.34 3.19 6.72
N GLN A 59 -10.89 4.26 6.11
CA GLN A 59 -10.82 4.50 4.67
C GLN A 59 -9.38 4.74 4.22
N LEU A 60 -8.65 5.59 4.96
CA LEU A 60 -7.24 5.88 4.66
C LEU A 60 -6.38 4.62 4.77
N ALA A 61 -6.60 3.78 5.77
CA ALA A 61 -5.88 2.52 5.95
C ALA A 61 -6.10 1.56 4.79
N ASP A 62 -7.36 1.42 4.34
CA ASP A 62 -7.64 0.59 3.17
C ASP A 62 -6.95 1.15 1.93
N LYS A 63 -7.03 2.46 1.70
CA LYS A 63 -6.34 3.12 0.57
C LYS A 63 -4.83 2.94 0.62
N ILE A 64 -4.20 3.03 1.79
CA ILE A 64 -2.77 2.81 1.96
C ILE A 64 -2.37 1.36 1.63
N VAL A 65 -3.19 0.37 2.05
CA VAL A 65 -2.97 -1.02 1.67
C VAL A 65 -3.08 -1.20 0.15
N GLU A 66 -4.00 -0.48 -0.50
CA GLU A 66 -4.10 -0.46 -1.97
C GLU A 66 -2.87 0.14 -2.65
N LEU A 67 -2.43 1.32 -2.22
CA LEU A 67 -1.27 2.01 -2.76
C LEU A 67 0.02 1.18 -2.63
N TYR A 68 0.19 0.46 -1.53
CA TYR A 68 1.36 -0.39 -1.30
C TYR A 68 1.23 -1.82 -1.81
N TRP A 69 0.03 -2.26 -2.22
CA TRP A 69 -0.17 -3.58 -2.80
C TRP A 69 0.82 -3.89 -3.94
N PRO A 70 0.99 -3.04 -4.97
CA PRO A 70 1.94 -3.32 -6.05
C PRO A 70 3.41 -3.29 -5.60
N HIS A 71 3.76 -2.57 -4.52
CA HIS A 71 5.14 -2.46 -4.03
C HIS A 71 5.66 -3.73 -3.35
N THR A 72 4.79 -4.73 -3.14
CA THR A 72 5.13 -6.01 -2.50
C THR A 72 5.29 -7.17 -3.48
N VAL A 73 5.20 -6.90 -4.78
CA VAL A 73 5.45 -7.89 -5.83
C VAL A 73 6.95 -8.19 -5.86
N PRO A 74 7.39 -9.46 -5.66
CA PRO A 74 8.80 -9.81 -5.74
C PRO A 74 9.37 -9.50 -7.12
N PHE A 75 10.58 -8.94 -7.18
CA PHE A 75 11.28 -8.74 -8.44
C PHE A 75 11.75 -10.09 -8.99
N VAL A 76 11.36 -10.41 -10.23
CA VAL A 76 11.75 -11.65 -10.90
C VAL A 76 13.25 -11.60 -11.18
N GLY A 77 14.05 -12.47 -10.53
CA GLY A 77 15.47 -12.65 -10.85
C GLY A 77 16.48 -12.40 -9.71
N VAL A 78 16.07 -11.98 -8.51
CA VAL A 78 16.97 -11.89 -7.34
C VAL A 78 16.57 -12.94 -6.32
N ALA A 79 17.16 -14.12 -6.43
CA ALA A 79 17.14 -15.12 -5.37
C ALA A 79 17.80 -14.49 -4.12
N ARG A 80 17.05 -14.42 -3.03
CA ARG A 80 17.34 -13.69 -1.77
C ARG A 80 17.37 -12.17 -1.93
N ALA A 81 16.18 -11.58 -1.82
CA ALA A 81 16.07 -10.21 -1.31
C ALA A 81 16.57 -10.18 0.14
N THR A 82 17.87 -9.96 0.35
CA THR A 82 18.35 -9.37 1.59
C THR A 82 17.59 -8.07 1.76
N VAL A 83 16.59 -8.10 2.64
CA VAL A 83 15.78 -6.95 3.03
C VAL A 83 16.77 -5.84 3.38
N LEU A 84 16.86 -4.82 2.52
CA LEU A 84 17.59 -3.60 2.82
C LEU A 84 16.91 -2.99 4.06
N LYS A 85 17.50 -3.27 5.22
CA LYS A 85 17.05 -2.88 6.55
C LYS A 85 17.36 -1.40 6.78
N GLN A 86 16.82 -0.53 5.93
CA GLN A 86 17.13 0.91 5.96
C GLN A 86 15.94 1.81 6.36
N ASN A 87 14.79 1.25 6.71
CA ASN A 87 13.75 1.98 7.44
C ASN A 87 12.95 0.98 8.27
N THR A 88 12.92 1.12 9.59
CA THR A 88 12.37 0.09 10.50
C THR A 88 11.00 0.44 11.07
N THR A 89 10.46 1.62 10.76
CA THR A 89 9.22 2.10 11.37
C THR A 89 8.02 1.97 10.41
N GLY A 90 6.79 2.11 10.92
CA GLY A 90 5.47 2.12 10.24
C GLY A 90 5.27 1.47 8.84
N GLN A 91 5.77 2.06 7.77
CA GLN A 91 5.61 1.69 6.35
C GLN A 91 6.33 0.41 6.08
N ALA A 92 7.54 0.26 6.63
CA ALA A 92 8.26 -0.99 6.52
C ALA A 92 7.43 -2.11 7.14
N GLU A 93 6.69 -1.82 8.21
CA GLU A 93 5.77 -2.78 8.79
C GLU A 93 4.51 -3.02 7.98
N ILE A 94 3.87 -2.00 7.41
CA ILE A 94 2.71 -2.18 6.52
C ILE A 94 3.11 -3.00 5.29
N ILE A 95 4.22 -2.65 4.63
CA ILE A 95 4.79 -3.39 3.49
C ILE A 95 5.13 -4.83 3.90
N SER A 96 5.76 -5.02 5.06
CA SER A 96 6.05 -6.36 5.59
C SER A 96 4.78 -7.16 5.91
N ALA A 97 3.73 -6.51 6.39
CA ALA A 97 2.44 -7.14 6.66
C ALA A 97 1.74 -7.55 5.37
N ILE A 98 1.73 -6.69 4.34
CA ILE A 98 1.22 -7.02 3.01
C ILE A 98 2.01 -8.21 2.41
N THR A 99 3.34 -8.19 2.51
CA THR A 99 4.20 -9.28 2.02
C THR A 99 3.89 -10.60 2.71
N ARG A 100 3.77 -10.60 4.05
CA ARG A 100 3.37 -11.80 4.83
C ARG A 100 1.94 -12.24 4.54
N PHE A 101 1.02 -11.30 4.28
CA PHE A 101 -0.34 -11.62 3.88
C PHE A 101 -0.34 -12.35 2.53
N ARG A 102 0.39 -11.83 1.53
CA ARG A 102 0.51 -12.43 0.20
C ARG A 102 1.13 -13.83 0.26
N ALA A 103 2.23 -14.00 0.99
CA ALA A 103 2.88 -15.31 1.12
C ALA A 103 1.95 -16.40 1.67
N ARG A 104 0.92 -16.04 2.45
CA ARG A 104 -0.03 -16.98 3.05
C ARG A 104 -1.33 -17.15 2.27
N ASN A 105 -1.78 -16.12 1.55
CA ASN A 105 -3.14 -16.06 0.98
C ASN A 105 -3.17 -15.74 -0.53
N ALA A 106 -2.05 -15.33 -1.13
CA ALA A 106 -1.92 -14.92 -2.52
C ALA A 106 -0.53 -15.27 -3.07
N SER A 107 -0.28 -16.57 -3.23
CA SER A 107 1.02 -17.13 -3.62
C SER A 107 1.51 -16.67 -5.00
N ASP A 108 0.57 -16.34 -5.90
CA ASP A 108 0.87 -15.72 -7.18
C ASP A 108 1.03 -14.19 -7.00
N PRO A 109 2.21 -13.61 -7.30
CA PRO A 109 2.45 -12.17 -7.16
C PRO A 109 1.52 -11.27 -7.98
N SER A 110 0.97 -11.78 -9.08
CA SER A 110 0.07 -11.05 -9.98
C SER A 110 -1.35 -10.88 -9.43
N VAL A 111 -1.70 -11.59 -8.34
CA VAL A 111 -3.04 -11.55 -7.77
C VAL A 111 -3.39 -10.11 -7.33
N PRO A 112 -4.48 -9.54 -7.87
CA PRO A 112 -4.93 -8.21 -7.51
C PRO A 112 -5.51 -8.19 -6.08
N ARG A 113 -5.47 -7.00 -5.48
CA ARG A 113 -5.91 -6.78 -4.08
C ARG A 113 -7.34 -7.22 -3.83
N TRP A 114 -8.26 -6.89 -4.75
CA TRP A 114 -9.68 -7.18 -4.59
C TRP A 114 -9.95 -8.69 -4.49
N GLU A 115 -9.22 -9.50 -5.26
CA GLU A 115 -9.37 -10.96 -5.25
C GLU A 115 -8.86 -11.54 -3.93
N SER A 116 -7.73 -11.03 -3.43
CA SER A 116 -7.20 -11.38 -2.11
C SER A 116 -8.16 -11.03 -0.97
N ARG A 117 -8.82 -9.87 -1.05
CA ARG A 117 -9.85 -9.44 -0.09
C ARG A 117 -11.05 -10.37 -0.06
N ILE A 118 -11.49 -10.89 -1.21
CA ILE A 118 -12.61 -11.84 -1.30
C ILE A 118 -12.20 -13.23 -0.79
N ARG A 119 -10.99 -13.69 -1.11
CA ARG A 119 -10.51 -15.02 -0.73
C ARG A 119 -10.22 -15.17 0.77
N ALA A 120 -9.69 -14.13 1.40
CA ALA A 120 -9.30 -14.16 2.81
C ALA A 120 -9.79 -12.91 3.55
N PRO A 121 -11.13 -12.72 3.68
CA PRO A 121 -11.71 -11.46 4.17
C PRO A 121 -11.27 -11.13 5.60
N GLU A 122 -11.28 -12.10 6.52
CA GLU A 122 -10.89 -11.85 7.92
C GLU A 122 -9.40 -11.49 8.07
N ALA A 123 -8.53 -12.20 7.33
CA ALA A 123 -7.10 -11.93 7.33
C ALA A 123 -6.81 -10.56 6.69
N TYR A 124 -7.58 -10.19 5.67
CA TYR A 124 -7.49 -8.91 5.00
C TYR A 124 -7.94 -7.78 5.93
N GLU A 125 -9.06 -7.96 6.65
CA GLU A 125 -9.50 -7.02 7.69
C GLU A 125 -8.46 -6.86 8.79
N GLY A 126 -7.78 -7.93 9.20
CA GLY A 126 -6.64 -7.86 10.12
C GLY A 126 -5.47 -7.03 9.60
N LEU A 127 -5.15 -7.16 8.30
CA LEU A 127 -4.13 -6.34 7.64
C LEU A 127 -4.53 -4.86 7.65
N VAL A 128 -5.79 -4.54 7.36
CA VAL A 128 -6.22 -3.13 7.35
C VAL A 128 -6.26 -2.54 8.76
N ARG A 129 -6.70 -3.29 9.78
CA ARG A 129 -6.62 -2.84 11.18
C ARG A 129 -5.19 -2.51 11.61
N LEU A 130 -4.22 -3.32 11.20
CA LEU A 130 -2.80 -3.03 11.44
C LEU A 130 -2.37 -1.73 10.75
N ALA A 131 -2.70 -1.59 9.46
CA ALA A 131 -2.37 -0.37 8.71
C ALA A 131 -3.00 0.87 9.34
N GLU A 132 -4.26 0.77 9.76
CA GLU A 132 -4.99 1.83 10.46
C GLU A 132 -4.31 2.23 11.76
N TRP A 133 -3.96 1.27 12.62
CA TRP A 133 -3.21 1.56 13.84
C TRP A 133 -1.92 2.30 13.53
N ARG A 134 -1.17 1.84 12.53
CA ARG A 134 0.07 2.51 12.12
C ARG A 134 -0.22 3.93 11.69
N LEU A 135 -1.23 4.21 10.86
CA LEU A 135 -1.57 5.60 10.48
C LEU A 135 -1.95 6.49 11.66
N ILE A 136 -2.73 5.96 12.62
CA ILE A 136 -3.19 6.66 13.82
C ILE A 136 -2.01 7.03 14.72
N GLU A 137 -1.12 6.07 14.98
CA GLU A 137 0.11 6.28 15.73
C GLU A 137 1.03 7.26 14.97
N MET A 138 1.24 7.00 13.68
CA MET A 138 2.10 7.72 12.75
C MET A 138 1.78 7.36 11.27
N PRO A 139 1.32 8.30 10.42
CA PRO A 139 1.83 9.66 10.41
C PRO A 139 0.79 10.75 10.65
N LEU A 140 -0.48 10.40 10.91
CA LEU A 140 -1.56 11.40 11.02
C LEU A 140 -1.24 12.52 12.04
N PRO A 141 -0.77 12.24 13.26
CA PRO A 141 -0.46 13.30 14.24
C PRO A 141 0.75 14.17 13.90
N ARG A 142 1.60 13.74 12.95
CA ARG A 142 2.86 14.42 12.64
C ARG A 142 2.95 14.96 11.23
N LEU A 143 2.01 14.61 10.35
CA LEU A 143 2.08 14.97 8.93
C LEU A 143 2.26 16.48 8.76
N GLN A 144 1.51 17.27 9.55
CA GLN A 144 1.36 18.73 9.45
C GLN A 144 2.23 19.50 10.45
N ILE A 145 3.28 18.87 11.01
CA ILE A 145 4.28 19.54 11.83
C ILE A 145 5.40 20.05 10.91
N MET A 146 5.61 21.37 10.92
CA MET A 146 6.64 22.07 10.15
C MET A 146 7.57 22.80 11.13
N GLY A 147 8.84 22.41 11.16
CA GLY A 147 9.77 22.82 12.22
C GLY A 147 9.23 22.56 13.64
N GLN A 148 9.05 23.63 14.42
CA GLN A 148 8.47 23.60 15.78
C GLN A 148 6.99 24.01 15.82
N SER A 149 6.39 24.34 14.67
CA SER A 149 5.02 24.86 14.59
C SER A 149 4.07 23.80 14.07
N HIS A 150 3.00 23.53 14.83
CA HIS A 150 1.84 22.79 14.34
C HIS A 150 0.81 23.79 13.82
N ARG A 151 0.66 23.88 12.50
CA ARG A 151 -0.35 24.72 11.83
C ARG A 151 -1.14 23.86 10.85
N PRO A 152 -2.17 23.14 11.31
CA PRO A 152 -2.93 22.25 10.45
C PRO A 152 -3.62 23.04 9.33
N PHE A 153 -3.37 22.65 8.09
CA PHE A 153 -3.95 23.28 6.89
C PHE A 153 -4.63 22.28 5.95
N VAL A 154 -4.38 20.98 6.13
CA VAL A 154 -5.01 19.89 5.37
C VAL A 154 -6.20 19.35 6.14
N TYR A 155 -6.03 18.98 7.40
CA TYR A 155 -7.07 18.38 8.23
C TYR A 155 -6.87 18.64 9.72
N GLU A 156 -7.91 18.34 10.50
CA GLU A 156 -7.92 18.26 11.95
C GLU A 156 -8.25 16.82 12.39
N ILE A 157 -7.67 16.42 13.52
CA ILE A 157 -7.89 15.13 14.18
C ILE A 157 -8.09 15.39 15.68
N TYR A 158 -8.79 14.48 16.36
CA TYR A 158 -9.14 14.60 17.78
C TYR A 158 -8.31 13.69 18.69
N TRP A 159 -7.11 13.31 18.25
CA TRP A 159 -6.11 12.60 19.04
C TRP A 159 -4.72 13.17 18.77
N ASP A 160 -3.77 12.86 19.66
CA ASP A 160 -2.36 13.24 19.52
C ASP A 160 -1.44 12.01 19.58
N GLN A 161 -0.13 12.25 19.72
CA GLN A 161 0.88 11.18 19.78
C GLN A 161 0.80 10.30 21.04
N ARG A 162 -0.06 10.63 22.00
CA ARG A 162 -0.29 9.86 23.23
C ARG A 162 -1.43 8.85 23.09
N VAL A 163 -2.07 8.78 21.92
CA VAL A 163 -3.12 7.80 21.63
C VAL A 163 -2.65 6.38 21.96
N GLU A 164 -3.47 5.65 22.72
CA GLU A 164 -3.09 4.31 23.16
C GLU A 164 -3.68 3.23 22.26
N GLN A 165 -2.88 2.20 21.98
CA GLN A 165 -3.31 1.09 21.11
C GLN A 165 -4.58 0.39 21.62
N ARG A 166 -4.80 0.35 22.95
CA ARG A 166 -5.98 -0.26 23.55
C ARG A 166 -7.27 0.45 23.15
N GLU A 167 -7.27 1.78 23.06
CA GLU A 167 -8.44 2.59 22.72
C GLU A 167 -8.84 2.36 21.26
N VAL A 168 -7.84 2.36 20.37
CA VAL A 168 -8.02 2.07 18.95
C VAL A 168 -8.47 0.63 18.73
N THR A 169 -7.88 -0.33 19.44
CA THR A 169 -8.26 -1.75 19.35
C THR A 169 -9.71 -1.96 19.81
N GLY A 170 -10.15 -1.24 20.86
CA GLY A 170 -11.54 -1.22 21.30
C GLY A 170 -12.48 -0.75 20.18
N TYR A 171 -12.19 0.42 19.60
CA TYR A 171 -12.92 0.95 18.44
C TYR A 171 -12.96 -0.04 17.27
N GLN A 172 -11.82 -0.61 16.88
CA GLN A 172 -11.71 -1.54 15.75
C GLN A 172 -12.49 -2.85 15.94
N ARG A 173 -12.76 -3.22 17.19
CA ARG A 173 -13.57 -4.40 17.54
C ARG A 173 -15.04 -4.07 17.79
N GLY A 174 -15.44 -2.81 17.59
CA GLY A 174 -16.80 -2.34 17.86
C GLY A 174 -17.14 -2.23 19.34
N ALA A 175 -16.14 -2.23 20.23
CA ALA A 175 -16.36 -1.95 21.65
C ALA A 175 -16.55 -0.45 21.87
N ALA A 176 -17.26 -0.07 22.94
CA ALA A 176 -17.35 1.32 23.36
C ALA A 176 -15.93 1.87 23.63
N SER A 177 -15.53 2.88 22.86
CA SER A 177 -14.23 3.54 22.94
C SER A 177 -14.43 5.04 22.81
N GLY A 178 -13.62 5.83 23.51
CA GLY A 178 -13.59 7.29 23.36
C GLY A 178 -12.82 7.75 22.11
N PHE A 179 -12.24 6.83 21.34
CA PHE A 179 -11.44 7.14 20.16
C PHE A 179 -12.31 7.62 19.00
N ASP A 180 -12.05 8.84 18.52
CA ASP A 180 -12.67 9.40 17.31
C ASP A 180 -11.77 9.13 16.10
N ASN A 181 -12.28 8.34 15.15
CA ASN A 181 -11.54 7.92 13.96
C ASN A 181 -11.68 8.89 12.77
N ARG A 182 -12.30 10.06 12.98
CA ARG A 182 -12.55 11.05 11.92
C ARG A 182 -11.34 11.95 11.70
N VAL A 183 -11.01 12.15 10.43
CA VAL A 183 -10.06 13.12 9.92
C VAL A 183 -10.88 14.20 9.22
N MET A 184 -11.03 15.35 9.88
CA MET A 184 -11.86 16.46 9.42
C MET A 184 -11.05 17.30 8.44
N LEU A 185 -11.45 17.40 7.17
CA LEU A 185 -10.73 18.24 6.22
C LEU A 185 -10.92 19.72 6.58
N ARG A 186 -9.88 20.52 6.39
CA ARG A 186 -10.02 21.97 6.50
C ARG A 186 -10.92 22.48 5.36
N PRO A 187 -11.68 23.57 5.56
CA PRO A 187 -12.54 24.13 4.51
C PRO A 187 -11.78 24.35 3.20
N GLY A 188 -12.37 23.96 2.06
CA GLY A 188 -11.76 24.11 0.73
C GLY A 188 -10.77 23.01 0.33
N VAL A 189 -10.26 22.21 1.29
CA VAL A 189 -9.20 21.22 1.00
C VAL A 189 -9.70 20.07 0.14
N GLY A 190 -10.94 19.62 0.35
CA GLY A 190 -11.56 18.61 -0.51
C GLY A 190 -11.56 19.09 -1.96
N GLU A 191 -11.97 20.33 -2.22
CA GLU A 191 -12.03 20.88 -3.57
C GLU A 191 -10.64 21.00 -4.18
N TYR A 192 -9.64 21.41 -3.38
CA TYR A 192 -8.25 21.47 -3.84
C TYR A 192 -7.71 20.08 -4.21
N PHE A 193 -8.03 19.03 -3.44
CA PHE A 193 -7.66 17.66 -3.79
C PHE A 193 -8.30 17.20 -5.10
N LEU A 194 -9.57 17.50 -5.34
CA LEU A 194 -10.25 17.21 -6.60
C LEU A 194 -9.61 17.95 -7.79
N GLN A 195 -9.26 19.24 -7.63
CA GLN A 195 -8.59 20.02 -8.68
C GLN A 195 -7.19 19.48 -9.01
N LEU A 196 -6.43 19.06 -7.99
CA LEU A 196 -5.08 18.51 -8.17
C LEU A 196 -5.11 17.11 -8.79
N SER A 197 -6.04 16.23 -8.38
CA SER A 197 -6.20 14.89 -8.95
C SER A 197 -6.64 14.91 -10.43
N GLY A 198 -7.45 15.90 -10.82
CA GLY A 198 -7.87 16.11 -12.20
C GLY A 198 -6.70 16.41 -13.15
N THR A 199 -5.63 17.02 -12.64
CA THR A 199 -4.41 17.32 -13.41
C THR A 199 -3.55 16.06 -13.60
N LEU A 200 -3.45 15.21 -12.58
CA LEU A 200 -2.67 13.95 -12.61
C LEU A 200 -3.36 12.84 -13.43
N SER A 201 -4.70 12.79 -13.41
CA SER A 201 -5.46 11.81 -14.19
C SER A 201 -5.42 12.08 -15.70
N GLN A 202 -5.31 13.35 -16.12
CA GLN A 202 -5.21 13.72 -17.53
C GLN A 202 -3.85 13.34 -18.15
N SER A 203 -2.76 13.44 -17.39
CA SER A 203 -1.43 13.02 -17.86
C SER A 203 -1.32 11.49 -17.95
N SER A 204 -1.89 10.75 -17.00
CA SER A 204 -1.99 9.28 -17.05
C SER A 204 -2.83 8.79 -18.24
N ARG A 205 -3.97 9.42 -18.55
CA ARG A 205 -4.81 9.07 -19.73
C ARG A 205 -4.09 9.35 -21.06
N ARG A 206 -3.30 10.42 -21.16
CA ARG A 206 -2.46 10.69 -22.35
C ARG A 206 -1.34 9.66 -22.51
N ALA A 207 -0.70 9.23 -21.43
CA ALA A 207 0.33 8.18 -21.45
C ALA A 207 -0.26 6.79 -21.82
N GLY A 208 -1.46 6.46 -21.35
CA GLY A 208 -2.17 5.22 -21.71
C GLY A 208 -2.63 5.14 -23.17
N SER A 209 -2.85 6.29 -23.84
CA SER A 209 -3.21 6.35 -25.26
C SER A 209 -2.01 6.10 -26.20
N ALA A 210 -0.78 6.42 -25.76
CA ALA A 210 0.43 6.12 -26.52
C ALA A 210 0.77 4.61 -26.51
N ASN A 211 0.54 3.93 -25.38
CA ASN A 211 0.86 2.50 -25.23
C ASN A 211 -0.15 1.55 -25.93
N ARG A 212 -1.35 2.04 -26.30
CA ARG A 212 -2.35 1.26 -27.08
C ARG A 212 -2.06 1.19 -28.58
N ARG A 213 -1.15 2.01 -29.13
CA ARG A 213 -0.78 1.96 -30.56
C ARG A 213 0.35 0.98 -30.90
N GLY A 214 0.97 0.32 -29.90
CA GLY A 214 2.07 -0.63 -30.10
C GLY A 214 1.71 -2.11 -30.01
N ARG A 215 0.48 -2.49 -29.63
CA ARG A 215 0.04 -3.89 -29.52
C ARG A 215 -1.17 -4.16 -30.41
N GLY A 216 -0.92 -4.31 -31.69
CA GLY A 216 -1.98 -4.61 -32.65
C GLY A 216 -1.45 -5.05 -34.00
N ARG A 217 -0.83 -6.24 -34.05
CA ARG A 217 -0.87 -7.17 -35.20
C ARG A 217 0.01 -8.40 -34.95
N SER A 218 -0.62 -9.50 -34.58
CA SER A 218 -0.18 -10.86 -34.95
C SER A 218 -1.42 -11.74 -34.93
N SER A 219 -2.07 -11.81 -36.08
CA SER A 219 -3.18 -12.68 -36.41
C SER A 219 -2.66 -14.12 -36.57
N HIS A 220 -3.13 -15.05 -35.75
CA HIS A 220 -3.03 -16.49 -36.00
C HIS A 220 -4.38 -16.97 -36.56
N THR A 221 -4.36 -17.44 -37.81
CA THR A 221 -5.48 -18.13 -38.45
C THR A 221 -5.22 -19.63 -38.40
N SER A 222 -6.09 -20.37 -37.72
CA SER A 222 -6.14 -21.83 -37.70
C SER A 222 -6.59 -22.37 -39.07
N ARG A 223 -5.94 -23.42 -39.58
CA ARG A 223 -6.52 -24.29 -40.60
C ARG A 223 -6.06 -25.73 -40.40
N LEU A 224 -7.03 -26.62 -40.19
CA LEU A 224 -6.91 -28.09 -40.15
C LEU A 224 -6.89 -28.66 -41.57
N GLY A 225 -6.16 -29.76 -41.77
CA GLY A 225 -6.17 -30.63 -42.95
C GLY A 225 -5.03 -31.69 -42.90
N PRO A 226 -5.18 -32.89 -43.49
CA PRO A 226 -5.00 -34.15 -42.74
C PRO A 226 -3.79 -35.03 -43.14
N GLY A 227 -3.42 -35.93 -42.21
CA GLY A 227 -3.04 -37.34 -42.47
C GLY A 227 -1.69 -37.68 -43.10
N SER A 228 -0.76 -38.25 -42.32
CA SER A 228 0.00 -39.45 -42.71
C SER A 228 0.63 -40.14 -41.51
N LEU A 229 0.69 -41.46 -41.61
CA LEU A 229 0.96 -42.51 -40.64
C LEU A 229 2.46 -42.90 -40.54
N ILE A 230 2.90 -43.21 -39.29
CA ILE A 230 3.80 -44.32 -38.85
C ILE A 230 5.34 -44.23 -39.15
N PRO A 231 6.30 -44.89 -38.42
CA PRO A 231 6.40 -45.42 -37.02
C PRO A 231 7.66 -45.01 -36.20
N SER A 232 7.56 -45.27 -34.89
CA SER A 232 8.50 -45.81 -33.88
C SER A 232 10.01 -45.99 -34.13
N ALA A 233 10.79 -45.64 -33.10
CA ALA A 233 11.92 -46.45 -32.60
C ALA A 233 12.16 -46.22 -31.08
N SER A 234 12.40 -47.32 -30.37
CA SER A 234 12.61 -47.42 -28.91
C SER A 234 14.10 -47.37 -28.51
N ILE A 235 14.41 -46.69 -27.38
CA ILE A 235 15.16 -47.11 -26.13
C ILE A 235 16.51 -47.89 -26.31
N PRO A 236 17.64 -47.62 -25.58
CA PRO A 236 17.73 -47.68 -24.11
C PRO A 236 18.75 -46.79 -23.31
N GLY A 237 18.31 -46.44 -22.08
CA GLY A 237 18.92 -46.69 -20.76
C GLY A 237 20.44 -46.65 -20.47
N CYS A 238 20.81 -45.87 -19.44
CA CYS A 238 21.86 -46.06 -18.41
C CYS A 238 21.74 -44.87 -17.44
N GLY A 239 21.93 -44.92 -16.12
CA GLY A 239 22.36 -45.92 -15.16
C GLY A 239 22.35 -45.25 -13.77
N SER A 240 22.05 -46.04 -12.76
CA SER A 240 22.01 -45.72 -11.33
C SER A 240 23.36 -45.28 -10.74
N GLY A 241 23.33 -44.46 -9.68
CA GLY A 241 24.36 -44.46 -8.64
C GLY A 241 24.69 -43.10 -8.04
N ASN A 242 24.19 -42.79 -6.85
CA ASN A 242 25.06 -42.67 -5.67
C ASN A 242 24.24 -42.45 -4.39
N ALA A 243 24.42 -43.39 -3.47
CA ALA A 243 24.16 -43.24 -2.06
C ALA A 243 25.25 -42.36 -1.44
N PHE A 244 24.87 -41.45 -0.54
CA PHE A 244 25.72 -41.09 0.59
C PHE A 244 24.83 -40.94 1.83
N SER A 245 24.94 -41.96 2.67
CA SER A 245 24.54 -41.95 4.06
C SER A 245 25.66 -41.30 4.87
N THR A 246 25.35 -40.39 5.79
CA THR A 246 26.23 -40.08 6.92
C THR A 246 25.35 -39.82 8.13
N THR A 247 25.67 -40.57 9.17
CA THR A 247 24.91 -40.81 10.40
C THR A 247 25.65 -40.12 11.56
N ILE A 248 24.91 -39.28 12.31
CA ILE A 248 24.96 -39.03 13.78
C ILE A 248 26.27 -38.37 14.31
N VAL A 249 26.25 -37.32 15.16
CA VAL A 249 25.98 -37.31 16.62
C VAL A 249 25.65 -35.87 17.11
N PRO A 250 24.73 -35.68 18.08
CA PRO A 250 24.52 -34.42 18.78
C PRO A 250 25.42 -34.29 20.02
N MET A 251 25.89 -33.08 20.32
CA MET A 251 26.56 -32.75 21.60
C MET A 251 25.79 -31.63 22.29
N SER A 252 25.40 -31.90 23.54
CA SER A 252 24.72 -31.03 24.49
C SER A 252 25.57 -30.93 25.77
N CYS A 253 25.25 -29.93 26.60
CA CYS A 253 25.76 -29.58 27.94
C CYS A 253 27.01 -28.70 27.93
N GLY A 254 27.16 -27.65 28.74
CA GLY A 254 26.37 -26.92 29.74
C GLY A 254 26.99 -25.51 29.77
N GLU A 255 26.75 -24.54 30.65
CA GLU A 255 26.25 -24.47 32.01
C GLU A 255 26.31 -22.97 32.38
N SER A 256 25.34 -22.42 33.10
CA SER A 256 25.55 -21.32 34.05
C SER A 256 24.23 -21.01 34.77
N ASP A 257 24.12 -21.57 35.97
CA ASP A 257 23.31 -21.03 37.07
C ASP A 257 24.27 -20.71 38.22
N ALA A 258 23.92 -19.66 38.96
CA ALA A 258 24.61 -18.97 40.08
C ALA A 258 25.53 -17.80 39.69
#